data_AF-A0AAE0WAM4-F1
#
_entry.id   AF-A0AAE0WAM4-F1
#
_cell.length_a   1.000
_cell.length_b   1.000
_cell.length_c   1.000
_cell.angle_alpha   90.00
_cell.angle_beta   90.00
_cell.angle_gamma   90.00
#
_symmetry.space_group_name_H-M   'P 1'
#
loop_
_entity.id
_entity.type
_entity.pdbx_description
1 polymer ?
#
loop_
_entity_poly.entity_id
_entity_poly.type
_entity_poly.pdbx_seq_one_letter_code
_entity_poly.pdbx_strand_id
1 'polypeptide(L)'
;MSSTQSDLYHQPSLIYIINPTVKAYSPPADVESRVHKAAVDVLGGDENNWRKMPLEDRTLKFKFLAKLTKEFDHNIPNRELNSMQNVETALDYFKTRVRDTSAYEDLSKLDLPKNLHMNLEPIRFHPETDTIYGGKTAFPGRPTIVTSIKYRRKYKGCENKLNDD
;
A
#
# COMPACT_ATOMS: atom_id res chain seq x y z
N MET A 1 -10.96 17.71 -50.80
CA MET A 1 -10.36 16.36 -50.67
C MET A 1 -9.03 16.58 -49.96
N SER A 2 -8.67 16.10 -48.78
CA SER A 2 -9.07 15.01 -47.86
C SER A 2 -8.48 15.44 -46.50
N SER A 3 -9.23 15.48 -45.38
CA SER A 3 -9.29 14.43 -44.32
C SER A 3 -7.91 13.81 -44.02
N THR A 4 -7.33 13.83 -42.81
CA THR A 4 -7.84 13.45 -41.47
C THR A 4 -6.88 13.99 -40.38
N GLN A 5 -7.30 14.89 -39.49
CA GLN A 5 -7.70 14.65 -38.08
C GLN A 5 -7.21 13.35 -37.40
N SER A 6 -6.56 13.55 -36.24
CA SER A 6 -6.49 12.67 -35.06
C SER A 6 -5.78 11.32 -35.14
N ASP A 7 -4.45 11.33 -34.98
CA ASP A 7 -3.78 10.27 -34.24
C ASP A 7 -3.89 10.58 -32.74
N LEU A 8 -5.09 10.34 -32.21
CA LEU A 8 -5.33 10.19 -30.78
C LEU A 8 -4.46 9.02 -30.31
N TYR A 9 -3.54 9.28 -29.38
CA TYR A 9 -2.86 8.26 -28.59
C TYR A 9 -3.91 7.33 -27.97
N HIS A 10 -4.21 6.23 -28.66
CA HIS A 10 -4.89 5.09 -28.09
C HIS A 10 -3.91 4.47 -27.11
N GLN A 11 -3.90 4.99 -25.88
CA GLN A 11 -3.24 4.32 -24.76
C GLN A 11 -3.99 3.00 -24.58
N PRO A 12 -3.42 1.84 -24.94
CA PRO A 12 -4.03 0.59 -24.55
C PRO A 12 -4.10 0.65 -23.03
N SER A 13 -5.29 0.44 -22.46
CA SER A 13 -5.49 0.36 -21.02
C SER A 13 -4.69 -0.84 -20.50
N LEU A 14 -3.39 -0.63 -20.27
CA LEU A 14 -2.54 -1.51 -19.51
C LEU A 14 -3.18 -1.52 -18.13
N ILE A 15 -3.88 -2.61 -17.82
CA ILE A 15 -4.24 -2.97 -16.45
C ILE A 15 -2.91 -3.25 -15.76
N TYR A 16 -2.22 -2.18 -15.33
CA TYR A 16 -1.07 -2.26 -14.47
C TYR A 16 -1.61 -2.77 -13.13
N ILE A 17 -1.56 -4.10 -12.92
CA ILE A 17 -1.75 -4.70 -11.60
C ILE A 17 -0.51 -4.38 -10.78
N ILE A 18 -0.39 -3.12 -10.37
CA ILE A 18 0.44 -2.74 -9.23
C ILE A 18 -0.50 -2.88 -8.04
N ASN A 19 -0.66 -4.10 -7.53
CA ASN A 19 -1.29 -4.23 -6.21
C ASN A 19 -0.31 -3.59 -5.23
N PRO A 20 -0.63 -2.43 -4.62
CA PRO A 20 0.22 -1.88 -3.58
C PRO A 20 0.27 -2.89 -2.43
N THR A 21 1.44 -3.04 -1.81
CA THR A 21 1.63 -3.98 -0.70
C THR A 21 0.79 -3.60 0.53
N VAL A 22 0.36 -2.33 0.62
CA VAL A 22 -0.50 -1.79 1.67
C VAL A 22 -1.57 -0.92 0.99
N LYS A 23 -2.84 -1.14 1.32
CA LYS A 23 -3.96 -0.33 0.85
C LYS A 23 -4.26 0.76 1.87
N ALA A 24 -4.25 2.02 1.43
CA ALA A 24 -4.67 3.13 2.29
C ALA A 24 -6.14 2.96 2.71
N TYR A 25 -6.43 3.34 3.95
CA TYR A 25 -7.78 3.36 4.47
C TYR A 25 -8.02 4.65 5.24
N SER A 26 -9.07 5.38 4.85
CA SER A 26 -9.53 6.57 5.56
C SER A 26 -10.88 6.27 6.19
N PRO A 27 -10.99 6.32 7.53
CA PRO A 27 -12.25 6.03 8.21
C PRO A 27 -13.27 7.12 7.88
N PRO A 28 -14.48 6.78 7.43
CA PRO A 28 -15.53 7.78 7.25
C PRO A 28 -16.09 8.23 8.62
N ALA A 29 -16.73 9.40 8.68
CA ALA A 29 -17.25 9.94 9.94
C ALA A 29 -18.41 9.09 10.52
N ASP A 30 -19.09 8.32 9.68
CA ASP A 30 -20.26 7.50 9.99
C ASP A 30 -19.90 6.04 10.31
N VAL A 31 -18.63 5.71 10.54
CA VAL A 31 -18.18 4.35 10.92
C VAL A 31 -19.02 3.79 12.05
N GLU A 32 -19.24 4.57 13.10
CA GLU A 32 -19.95 4.12 14.29
C GLU A 32 -21.42 3.77 14.01
N SER A 33 -22.11 4.62 13.23
CA SER A 33 -23.50 4.39 12.86
C SER A 33 -23.67 3.15 11.97
N ARG A 34 -22.73 2.92 11.04
CA ARG A 34 -22.75 1.73 10.16
C ARG A 34 -22.46 0.45 10.93
N VAL A 35 -21.46 0.48 11.81
CA VAL A 35 -21.13 -0.67 12.67
C VAL A 35 -22.28 -0.98 13.61
N HIS A 36 -22.93 0.03 14.20
CA HIS A 36 -24.12 -0.16 15.02
C HIS A 36 -25.24 -0.85 14.23
N LYS A 37 -25.56 -0.34 13.04
CA LYS A 37 -26.58 -0.94 12.16
C LYS A 37 -26.23 -2.39 11.79
N ALA A 38 -24.97 -2.66 11.44
CA ALA A 38 -24.52 -4.00 11.13
C ALA A 38 -24.59 -4.95 12.35
N ALA A 39 -24.33 -4.44 13.56
CA ALA A 39 -24.41 -5.22 14.79
C ALA A 39 -25.87 -5.57 15.11
N VAL A 40 -26.79 -4.62 15.03
CA VAL A 40 -28.23 -4.87 15.23
C VAL A 40 -28.76 -5.86 14.19
N ASP A 41 -28.41 -5.68 12.91
CA ASP A 41 -28.89 -6.53 11.82
C ASP A 41 -28.43 -8.00 11.92
N VAL A 42 -27.20 -8.25 12.40
CA VAL A 42 -26.60 -9.60 12.37
C VAL A 42 -26.68 -10.30 13.73
N LEU A 43 -26.45 -9.56 14.80
CA LEU A 43 -26.33 -10.11 16.15
C LEU A 43 -27.61 -9.91 16.97
N GLY A 44 -28.54 -9.05 16.53
CA GLY A 44 -29.85 -8.87 17.17
C GLY A 44 -29.79 -8.24 18.56
N GLY A 45 -28.72 -7.50 18.88
CA GLY A 45 -28.48 -6.94 20.21
C GLY A 45 -29.31 -5.70 20.56
N ASP A 46 -29.53 -5.49 21.86
CA ASP A 46 -30.16 -4.29 22.42
C ASP A 46 -29.33 -3.01 22.15
N GLU A 47 -30.02 -1.89 21.89
CA GLU A 47 -29.44 -0.59 21.52
C GLU A 47 -28.45 -0.02 22.55
N ASN A 48 -28.53 -0.45 23.82
CA ASN A 48 -27.73 0.13 24.89
C ASN A 48 -26.35 -0.53 25.09
N ASN A 49 -26.17 -1.82 24.74
CA ASN A 49 -24.95 -2.58 25.07
C ASN A 49 -24.29 -3.28 23.86
N TRP A 50 -24.61 -2.87 22.64
CA TRP A 50 -24.08 -3.47 21.41
C TRP A 50 -22.54 -3.49 21.31
N ARG A 51 -21.85 -2.50 21.92
CA ARG A 51 -20.37 -2.38 21.84
C ARG A 51 -19.64 -3.52 22.55
N LYS A 52 -20.14 -3.92 23.72
CA LYS A 52 -19.49 -4.93 24.59
C LYS A 52 -19.94 -6.35 24.28
N MET A 53 -20.72 -6.52 23.22
CA MET A 53 -21.27 -7.82 22.88
C MET A 53 -20.15 -8.73 22.34
N PRO A 54 -20.05 -9.96 22.87
CA PRO A 54 -19.01 -10.89 22.46
C PRO A 54 -19.34 -11.53 21.11
N LEU A 55 -18.31 -11.73 20.28
CA LEU A 55 -18.38 -12.38 18.98
C LEU A 55 -17.92 -13.85 19.07
N GLU A 56 -18.57 -14.63 19.93
CA GLU A 56 -18.22 -16.04 20.19
C GLU A 56 -18.63 -16.97 19.04
N ASP A 57 -19.82 -16.76 18.47
CA ASP A 57 -20.28 -17.57 17.34
C ASP A 57 -19.50 -17.20 16.07
N ARG A 58 -18.70 -18.15 15.60
CA ARG A 58 -17.88 -18.03 14.39
C ARG A 58 -18.70 -17.68 13.15
N THR A 59 -19.93 -18.16 13.04
CA THR A 59 -20.79 -17.91 11.88
C THR A 59 -21.34 -16.49 11.87
N LEU A 60 -21.80 -16.00 13.03
CA LEU A 60 -22.25 -14.62 13.21
C LEU A 60 -21.08 -13.64 13.06
N LYS A 61 -19.93 -13.94 13.66
CA LYS A 61 -18.69 -13.17 13.51
C LYS A 61 -18.29 -13.06 12.04
N PHE A 62 -18.30 -14.17 11.30
CA PHE A 62 -17.98 -14.14 9.86
C PHE A 62 -18.95 -13.25 9.08
N LYS A 63 -20.27 -13.42 9.26
CA LYS A 63 -21.28 -12.61 8.57
C LYS A 63 -21.14 -11.12 8.88
N PHE A 64 -20.93 -10.78 10.15
CA PHE A 64 -20.74 -9.42 10.62
C PHE A 64 -19.49 -8.78 10.00
N LEU A 65 -18.33 -9.42 10.15
CA LEU A 65 -17.06 -8.89 9.62
C LEU A 65 -17.05 -8.83 8.08
N ALA A 66 -17.68 -9.81 7.41
CA ALA A 66 -17.80 -9.80 5.95
C ALA A 66 -18.67 -8.63 5.45
N LYS A 67 -19.75 -8.30 6.17
CA LYS A 67 -20.58 -7.12 5.88
C LYS A 67 -19.79 -5.83 6.04
N LEU A 68 -19.06 -5.66 7.15
CA LEU A 68 -18.23 -4.48 7.39
C LEU A 68 -17.10 -4.35 6.36
N THR A 69 -16.41 -5.45 6.04
CA THR A 69 -15.34 -5.46 5.03
C THR A 69 -15.86 -4.99 3.68
N LYS A 70 -17.08 -5.40 3.30
CA LYS A 70 -17.72 -4.98 2.06
C LYS A 70 -18.18 -3.53 2.09
N GLU A 71 -18.69 -3.04 3.22
CA GLU A 71 -19.16 -1.66 3.37
C GLU A 71 -18.03 -0.63 3.38
N PHE A 72 -16.89 -0.97 4.01
CA PHE A 72 -15.73 -0.07 4.13
C PHE A 72 -14.66 -0.32 3.06
N ASP A 73 -14.81 -1.35 2.22
CA ASP A 73 -13.79 -1.80 1.26
C ASP A 73 -12.39 -1.95 1.90
N HIS A 74 -12.38 -2.39 3.16
CA HIS A 74 -11.17 -2.52 3.97
C HIS A 74 -11.09 -3.93 4.55
N ASN A 75 -10.10 -4.68 4.05
CA ASN A 75 -9.90 -6.08 4.42
C ASN A 75 -9.24 -6.22 5.80
N ILE A 76 -9.61 -7.27 6.52
CA ILE A 76 -9.08 -7.58 7.84
C ILE A 76 -8.03 -8.69 7.70
N PRO A 77 -6.78 -8.47 8.12
CA PRO A 77 -5.76 -9.51 8.07
C PRO A 77 -6.00 -10.59 9.12
N ASN A 78 -5.53 -11.81 8.85
CA ASN A 78 -5.75 -12.98 9.73
C ASN A 78 -5.31 -12.75 11.18
N ARG A 79 -4.24 -11.96 11.39
CA ARG A 79 -3.75 -11.60 12.72
C ARG A 79 -4.82 -10.87 13.55
N GLU A 80 -5.54 -9.94 12.92
CA GLU A 80 -6.55 -9.12 13.61
C GLU A 80 -7.87 -9.86 13.81
N LEU A 81 -8.15 -10.90 13.01
CA LEU A 81 -9.34 -11.73 13.23
C LEU A 81 -9.35 -12.40 14.62
N ASN A 82 -8.17 -12.72 15.16
CA ASN A 82 -8.05 -13.33 16.49
C ASN A 82 -8.18 -12.32 17.63
N SER A 83 -7.76 -11.06 17.44
CA SER A 83 -7.90 -9.98 18.43
C SER A 83 -9.34 -9.45 18.51
N MET A 84 -10.12 -9.58 17.44
CA MET A 84 -11.52 -9.14 17.37
C MET A 84 -12.50 -10.07 18.13
N GLN A 85 -12.53 -9.97 19.46
CA GLN A 85 -13.46 -10.72 20.31
C GLN A 85 -14.77 -9.99 20.58
N ASN A 86 -14.80 -8.66 20.48
CA ASN A 86 -15.97 -7.83 20.77
C ASN A 86 -16.28 -6.90 19.59
N VAL A 87 -17.49 -6.34 19.56
CA VAL A 87 -17.87 -5.33 18.56
C VAL A 87 -17.04 -4.05 18.73
N GLU A 88 -16.71 -3.66 19.96
CA GLU A 88 -15.84 -2.52 20.26
C GLU A 88 -14.46 -2.64 19.61
N THR A 89 -13.82 -3.81 19.69
CA THR A 89 -12.50 -3.99 19.07
C THR A 89 -12.56 -3.98 17.55
N ALA A 90 -13.66 -4.46 16.96
CA ALA A 90 -13.91 -4.31 15.52
C ALA A 90 -14.15 -2.84 15.14
N LEU A 91 -14.90 -2.09 15.95
CA LEU A 91 -15.14 -0.67 15.75
C LEU A 91 -13.83 0.13 15.77
N ASP A 92 -12.96 -0.14 16.75
CA ASP A 92 -11.66 0.54 16.87
C ASP A 92 -10.76 0.26 15.67
N TYR A 93 -10.79 -0.96 15.13
CA TYR A 93 -10.08 -1.29 13.90
C TYR A 93 -10.53 -0.43 12.71
N PHE A 94 -11.85 -0.33 12.47
CA PHE A 94 -12.38 0.50 11.37
C PHE A 94 -12.34 2.01 11.66
N LYS A 95 -12.12 2.44 12.91
CA LYS A 95 -11.81 3.85 13.23
C LYS A 95 -10.35 4.20 12.97
N THR A 96 -9.46 3.21 12.90
CA THR A 96 -8.03 3.42 12.74
C THR A 96 -7.68 3.68 11.28
N ARG A 97 -7.07 4.83 11.00
CA ARG A 97 -6.60 5.19 9.65
C ARG A 97 -5.35 4.39 9.27
N VAL A 98 -5.31 3.88 8.04
CA VAL A 98 -4.11 3.22 7.46
C VAL A 98 -3.54 4.09 6.35
N ARG A 99 -2.23 4.37 6.43
CA ARG A 99 -1.48 5.09 5.40
C ARG A 99 -0.76 4.09 4.50
N ASP A 100 -0.75 4.37 3.20
CA ASP A 100 0.01 3.64 2.18
C ASP A 100 1.39 4.26 1.91
N THR A 101 1.58 5.51 2.36
CA THR A 101 2.83 6.24 2.19
C THR A 101 3.90 5.80 3.17
N SER A 102 5.15 5.80 2.69
CA SER A 102 6.30 5.60 3.56
C SER A 102 6.63 6.86 4.35
N ALA A 103 7.31 6.71 5.49
CA ALA A 103 7.78 7.86 6.28
C ALA A 103 8.67 8.81 5.45
N TYR A 104 9.43 8.27 4.49
CA TYR A 104 10.29 9.06 3.60
C TYR A 104 9.48 9.93 2.62
N GLU A 105 8.40 9.39 2.06
CA GLU A 105 7.47 10.12 1.19
C GLU A 105 6.60 11.14 1.96
N ASP A 106 6.28 10.85 3.22
CA ASP A 106 5.55 11.80 4.07
C ASP A 106 6.44 13.00 4.42
N LEU A 107 7.71 12.76 4.78
CA LEU A 107 8.68 13.80 5.10
C LEU A 107 9.00 14.69 3.90
N SER A 108 9.08 14.12 2.68
CA SER A 108 9.38 14.90 1.49
C SER A 108 8.27 15.89 1.09
N LYS A 109 7.05 15.71 1.62
CA LYS A 109 5.91 16.61 1.39
C LYS A 109 5.84 17.77 2.38
N LEU A 110 6.64 17.74 3.45
CA LEU A 110 6.69 18.80 4.44
C LEU A 110 7.52 19.98 3.94
N ASP A 111 7.39 21.13 4.60
CA ASP A 111 8.25 22.29 4.35
C ASP A 111 9.64 22.02 4.93
N LEU A 112 10.56 21.59 4.07
CA LEU A 112 11.92 21.19 4.46
C LEU A 112 12.83 22.42 4.60
N PRO A 113 13.77 22.43 5.56
CA PRO A 113 14.81 23.44 5.63
C PRO A 113 15.59 23.57 4.31
N LYS A 114 16.01 24.79 3.95
CA LYS A 114 16.69 25.08 2.67
C LYS A 114 17.96 24.26 2.42
N ASN A 115 18.60 23.76 3.48
CA ASN A 115 19.81 22.95 3.43
C ASN A 115 19.53 21.43 3.40
N LEU A 116 18.27 21.00 3.39
CA LEU A 116 17.88 19.60 3.35
C LEU A 116 17.25 19.26 2.01
N HIS A 117 17.92 18.39 1.26
CA HIS A 117 17.43 17.87 -0.01
C HIS A 117 17.19 16.35 0.12
N MET A 118 15.98 15.91 -0.22
CA MET A 118 15.60 14.49 -0.23
C MET A 118 15.39 14.04 -1.67
N ASN A 119 16.10 12.99 -2.10
CA ASN A 119 15.90 12.41 -3.42
C ASN A 119 14.98 11.18 -3.33
N LEU A 120 13.76 11.27 -3.87
CA LEU A 120 12.78 10.17 -3.88
C LEU A 120 13.14 9.08 -4.88
N GLU A 121 13.87 9.43 -5.94
CA GLU A 121 14.27 8.49 -6.96
C GLU A 121 15.63 7.86 -6.61
N PRO A 122 15.68 6.56 -6.28
CA PRO A 122 16.94 5.92 -5.97
C PRO A 122 17.80 5.86 -7.24
N ILE A 123 18.90 6.61 -7.23
CA ILE A 123 19.92 6.53 -8.27
C ILE A 123 20.67 5.23 -8.04
N ARG A 124 20.54 4.28 -8.97
CA ARG A 124 21.34 3.06 -8.97
C ARG A 124 22.59 3.28 -9.80
N PHE A 125 23.72 2.84 -9.24
CA PHE A 125 24.95 2.76 -9.99
C PHE A 125 24.78 1.85 -11.21
N HIS A 126 25.21 2.35 -12.36
CA HIS A 126 25.38 1.56 -13.58
C HIS A 126 26.60 2.11 -14.31
N PRO A 127 27.56 1.27 -14.72
CA PRO A 127 28.87 1.73 -15.20
C PRO A 127 28.79 2.67 -16.40
N GLU A 128 27.79 2.49 -17.27
CA GLU A 128 27.60 3.30 -18.48
C GLU A 128 26.85 4.62 -18.26
N THR A 129 26.01 4.71 -17.22
CA THR A 129 25.13 5.87 -17.01
C THR A 129 25.53 6.71 -15.81
N ASP A 130 26.52 6.25 -15.03
CA ASP A 130 26.98 6.96 -13.85
C ASP A 130 27.78 8.20 -14.23
N THR A 131 27.21 9.36 -13.94
CA THR A 131 27.85 10.67 -14.15
C THR A 131 28.64 11.13 -12.92
N ILE A 132 28.42 10.53 -11.75
CA ILE A 132 28.94 11.04 -10.47
C ILE A 132 30.37 10.54 -10.23
N TYR A 133 30.62 9.25 -10.49
CA TYR A 133 31.94 8.62 -10.24
C TYR A 133 32.62 8.16 -11.53
N GLY A 134 32.11 8.59 -12.69
CA GLY A 134 32.66 8.24 -13.99
C GLY A 134 32.66 6.73 -14.25
N GLY A 135 31.64 6.02 -13.75
CA GLY A 135 31.50 4.57 -13.95
C GLY A 135 32.39 3.72 -13.05
N LYS A 136 33.12 4.31 -12.09
CA LYS A 136 33.93 3.56 -11.12
C LYS A 136 33.06 3.04 -9.97
N THR A 137 33.08 1.73 -9.77
CA THR A 137 32.35 1.05 -8.68
C THR A 137 33.24 0.83 -7.46
N ALA A 138 32.66 0.87 -6.26
CA ALA A 138 33.33 0.49 -5.02
C ALA A 138 33.52 -1.04 -4.89
N PHE A 139 32.89 -1.84 -5.76
CA PHE A 139 32.89 -3.30 -5.70
C PHE A 139 33.36 -3.92 -7.03
N PRO A 140 34.65 -3.77 -7.40
CA PRO A 140 35.19 -4.37 -8.63
C PRO A 140 35.10 -5.90 -8.57
N GLY A 141 34.85 -6.53 -9.72
CA GLY A 141 34.71 -7.99 -9.84
C GLY A 141 33.45 -8.61 -9.23
N ARG A 142 32.56 -7.82 -8.60
CA ARG A 142 31.26 -8.30 -8.09
C ARG A 142 30.10 -7.80 -8.95
N PRO A 143 29.33 -8.67 -9.62
CA PRO A 143 28.21 -8.25 -10.45
C PRO A 143 27.02 -7.75 -9.60
N THR A 144 26.28 -6.77 -10.13
CA THR A 144 25.03 -6.28 -9.53
C THR A 144 23.87 -7.06 -10.12
N ILE A 145 23.35 -8.03 -9.37
CA ILE A 145 22.25 -8.90 -9.83
C ILE A 145 20.92 -8.41 -9.25
N VAL A 146 19.97 -8.08 -10.13
CA VAL A 146 18.60 -7.73 -9.73
C VAL A 146 17.74 -9.00 -9.69
N THR A 147 17.56 -9.55 -8.49
CA THR A 147 16.89 -10.85 -8.29
C THR A 147 15.36 -10.79 -8.40
N SER A 148 14.73 -9.74 -7.88
CA SER A 148 13.26 -9.70 -7.82
C SER A 148 12.63 -9.47 -9.20
N ILE A 149 11.53 -10.17 -9.50
CA ILE A 149 10.79 -10.04 -10.76
C ILE A 149 10.32 -8.59 -11.01
N LYS A 150 9.80 -7.92 -9.96
CA LYS A 150 9.34 -6.53 -10.04
C LYS A 150 10.48 -5.59 -10.43
N TYR A 151 11.62 -5.68 -9.75
CA TYR A 151 12.75 -4.77 -9.99
C TYR A 151 13.55 -5.12 -11.23
N ARG A 152 13.54 -6.37 -11.70
CA ARG A 152 14.22 -6.78 -12.94
C ARG A 152 13.68 -6.05 -14.18
N ARG A 153 12.40 -5.66 -14.17
CA ARG A 153 11.79 -4.84 -15.23
C ARG A 153 12.23 -3.37 -15.16
N LYS A 154 12.45 -2.84 -13.96
CA LYS A 154 12.75 -1.42 -13.72
C LYS A 154 14.26 -1.13 -13.80
N TYR A 155 15.09 -2.06 -13.36
CA TYR A 155 16.53 -1.86 -13.23
C TYR A 155 17.29 -2.97 -13.95
N LYS A 156 18.30 -2.56 -14.71
CA LYS A 156 19.24 -3.48 -15.34
C LYS A 156 20.29 -3.90 -14.30
N GLY A 157 20.65 -5.19 -14.32
CA GLY A 157 21.87 -5.64 -13.67
C GLY A 157 23.08 -5.23 -14.49
N CYS A 158 24.25 -5.21 -13.86
CA CYS A 158 25.51 -4.94 -14.54
C CYS A 158 26.61 -5.87 -14.04
N GLU A 159 27.55 -6.18 -14.92
CA GLU A 159 28.79 -6.84 -14.58
C GLU A 159 29.85 -5.78 -14.27
N ASN A 160 30.47 -5.88 -13.11
CA ASN A 160 31.54 -4.98 -12.72
C ASN A 160 32.88 -5.62 -13.08
N LYS A 161 33.67 -4.95 -13.92
CA LYS A 161 35.02 -5.40 -14.26
C LYS A 161 35.96 -5.25 -13.05
N LEU A 162 37.01 -6.06 -13.01
CA LEU A 162 38.14 -5.82 -12.12
C LEU A 162 38.85 -4.55 -12.60
N ASN A 163 39.37 -3.75 -11.67
CA ASN A 163 40.27 -2.67 -12.05
C ASN A 163 41.60 -3.34 -12.42
N ASP A 164 42.06 -3.17 -13.65
CA ASP A 164 43.42 -3.53 -14.02
C ASP A 164 44.35 -2.44 -13.44
N ASP A 165 45.16 -2.82 -12.44
CA ASP A 165 46.19 -1.96 -11.82
C ASP A 165 47.41 -1.77 -12.74
#